data_AF-A0A9D5PUA0-F1
#
_entry.id   AF-A0A9D5PUA0-F1
#
_cell.length_a   1.000
_cell.length_b   1.000
_cell.length_c   1.000
_cell.angle_alpha   90.00
_cell.angle_beta   90.00
_cell.angle_gamma   90.00
#
_symmetry.space_group_name_H-M   'P 1'
#
loop_
_entity.id
_entity.type
_entity.pdbx_description
1 polymer ?
#
loop_
_entity_poly.entity_id
_entity_poly.type
_entity_poly.pdbx_seq_one_letter_code
_entity_poly.pdbx_strand_id
1 'polypeptide(L)' 'MANYSICGIDCEACKFKTEQNCKGCKSSEGRVFWGDCDLFKCNAQKKQEHCGKCAQFPCNMLKEWASSENPERIDNLSKL' A
#
# COMPACT_ATOMS: atom_id res chain seq x y z
N MET A 1 16.14 -2.55 -5.28
CA MET A 1 15.43 -1.29 -5.63
C MET A 1 14.13 -1.36 -4.88
N ALA A 2 13.78 -0.34 -4.08
CA ALA A 2 12.55 -0.40 -3.29
C ALA A 2 11.34 -0.72 -4.17
N ASN A 3 10.55 -1.73 -3.79
CA ASN A 3 9.39 -2.18 -4.55
C ASN A 3 8.15 -1.68 -3.83
N TYR A 4 7.83 -0.41 -4.05
CA TYR A 4 6.70 0.21 -3.40
C TYR A 4 5.37 -0.34 -3.93
N SER A 5 4.59 -0.84 -2.99
CA SER A 5 3.18 -1.20 -3.17
C SER A 5 2.33 0.03 -3.46
N ILE A 6 1.08 -0.17 -3.84
CA ILE A 6 0.13 0.91 -4.15
C ILE A 6 -0.06 1.89 -2.97
N CYS A 7 0.22 1.44 -1.75
CA CYS A 7 0.04 2.18 -0.52
C CYS A 7 1.35 2.77 0.01
N GLY A 8 2.46 2.63 -0.70
CA GLY A 8 3.78 3.12 -0.28
C GLY A 8 4.59 2.20 0.62
N ILE A 9 4.06 1.03 1.00
CA ILE A 9 4.88 0.02 1.67
C ILE A 9 5.96 -0.46 0.72
N ASP A 10 7.20 -0.53 1.18
CA ASP A 10 8.23 -1.29 0.49
C ASP A 10 7.99 -2.80 0.70
N CYS A 11 7.56 -3.49 -0.35
CA CYS A 11 7.38 -4.92 -0.31
C CYS A 11 8.71 -5.68 -0.15
N GLU A 12 9.85 -5.10 -0.55
CA GLU A 12 11.17 -5.72 -0.35
C GLU A 12 11.57 -5.73 1.13
N ALA A 13 11.28 -4.65 1.86
CA ALA A 13 11.55 -4.53 3.30
C ALA A 13 10.46 -5.15 4.20
N CYS A 14 9.33 -5.58 3.62
CA CYS A 14 8.21 -6.13 4.36
C CYS A 14 8.46 -7.58 4.80
N LYS A 15 8.58 -7.81 6.12
CA LYS A 15 8.77 -9.16 6.71
C LYS A 15 7.73 -10.19 6.29
N PHE A 16 6.48 -9.76 6.07
CA PHE A 16 5.37 -10.64 5.67
C PHE A 16 5.53 -11.21 4.25
N LYS A 17 6.37 -10.60 3.40
CA LYS A 17 6.74 -11.18 2.10
C LYS A 17 7.36 -12.57 2.29
N THR A 18 8.24 -12.70 3.28
CA THR A 18 8.93 -13.97 3.59
C THR A 18 8.13 -14.82 4.57
N GLU A 19 7.67 -14.24 5.69
CA GLU A 19 6.98 -14.99 6.75
C GLU A 19 5.66 -15.60 6.29
N GLN A 20 4.89 -14.86 5.50
CA GLN A 20 3.54 -15.26 5.05
C GLN A 20 3.47 -15.55 3.55
N ASN A 21 4.64 -15.65 2.89
CA ASN A 21 4.75 -15.82 1.44
C ASN A 21 3.86 -14.83 0.66
N CYS A 22 3.77 -13.58 1.15
CA CYS A 22 2.89 -12.57 0.59
C CYS A 22 3.41 -12.15 -0.79
N LYS A 23 2.62 -12.43 -1.84
CA LYS A 23 2.97 -12.12 -3.24
C LYS A 23 2.80 -10.63 -3.62
N GLY A 24 2.34 -9.82 -2.68
CA GLY A 24 2.05 -8.39 -2.87
C GLY A 24 0.63 -8.13 -3.35
N CYS A 25 0.10 -6.96 -3.00
CA CYS A 25 -1.30 -6.62 -3.28
C CYS A 25 -1.61 -6.53 -4.79
N LYS A 26 -0.65 -6.14 -5.63
CA LYS A 26 -0.82 -6.07 -7.09
C LYS A 26 -1.03 -7.45 -7.70
N SER A 27 -0.21 -8.43 -7.29
CA SER A 27 -0.29 -9.82 -7.77
C SER A 27 -1.53 -10.56 -7.28
N SER A 28 -2.08 -10.14 -6.14
CA SER A 28 -3.23 -10.78 -5.50
C SER A 28 -4.52 -9.97 -5.59
N GLU A 29 -4.57 -8.93 -6.44
CA GLU A 29 -5.75 -8.05 -6.60
C GLU A 29 -6.30 -7.49 -5.28
N GLY A 30 -5.41 -7.15 -4.35
CA GLY A 30 -5.74 -6.66 -3.02
C GLY A 30 -6.00 -7.73 -1.97
N ARG A 31 -6.02 -9.03 -2.33
CA ARG A 31 -6.13 -10.13 -1.36
C ARG A 31 -4.76 -10.50 -0.79
N VAL A 32 -4.37 -9.80 0.26
CA VAL A 32 -3.11 -10.03 0.99
C VAL A 32 -3.29 -11.09 2.08
N PHE A 33 -2.23 -11.41 2.82
CA PHE A 33 -2.24 -12.54 3.78
C PHE A 33 -3.32 -12.42 4.87
N TRP A 34 -3.72 -11.20 5.24
CA TRP A 34 -4.75 -10.92 6.24
C TRP A 34 -6.16 -10.74 5.63
N GLY A 35 -6.31 -10.92 4.32
CA GLY A 35 -7.58 -10.77 3.62
C GLY A 35 -7.57 -9.60 2.63
N ASP A 36 -8.70 -8.91 2.54
CA ASP A 36 -8.93 -7.86 1.54
C ASP A 36 -8.34 -6.51 1.95
N CYS A 37 -7.50 -5.93 1.09
CA CYS A 37 -6.91 -4.61 1.31
C CYS A 37 -7.83 -3.49 0.83
N ASP A 38 -8.33 -2.70 1.78
CA ASP A 38 -9.24 -1.59 1.48
C ASP A 38 -8.55 -0.47 0.68
N LEU A 39 -7.26 -0.22 0.91
CA LEU A 39 -6.49 0.74 0.11
C LEU A 39 -6.41 0.30 -1.36
N PHE A 40 -6.32 -1.01 -1.62
CA PHE A 40 -6.33 -1.53 -2.98
C PHE A 40 -7.67 -1.32 -3.66
N LYS A 41 -8.76 -1.68 -2.98
CA LYS A 41 -10.11 -1.43 -3.48
C LYS A 41 -10.35 0.06 -3.76
N CYS A 42 -9.91 0.94 -2.86
CA CYS A 42 -10.01 2.39 -3.03
C CYS A 42 -9.25 2.90 -4.27
N ASN A 43 -8.02 2.41 -4.52
CA ASN A 43 -7.27 2.77 -5.73
C ASN A 43 -7.90 2.22 -7.00
N ALA A 44 -8.36 0.96 -6.98
CA ALA A 44 -9.03 0.32 -8.11
C ALA A 44 -10.32 1.07 -8.51
N GLN A 45 -11.15 1.44 -7.52
CA GLN A 45 -12.37 2.22 -7.75
C GLN A 45 -12.07 3.61 -8.32
N LYS A 46 -11.02 4.26 -7.83
CA LYS A 46 -10.56 5.57 -8.31
C LYS A 46 -9.74 5.50 -9.61
N LYS A 47 -9.46 4.29 -10.13
CA LYS A 47 -8.63 4.02 -11.31
C LYS A 47 -7.26 4.72 -11.24
N GLN A 48 -6.63 4.67 -10.08
CA GLN A 48 -5.31 5.27 -9.82
C GLN A 48 -4.28 4.17 -9.53
N GLU A 49 -3.02 4.40 -9.90
CA GLU A 49 -1.94 3.42 -9.75
C GLU A 49 -1.47 3.25 -8.30
N HIS A 50 -1.47 4.34 -7.53
CA HIS A 50 -1.05 4.35 -6.13
C HIS A 50 -1.72 5.50 -5.37
N CYS A 51 -1.77 5.37 -4.04
CA CYS A 51 -2.38 6.35 -3.14
C CYS A 51 -1.78 7.76 -3.28
N GLY A 52 -0.53 7.87 -3.76
CA GLY A 52 0.15 9.14 -4.01
C GLY A 52 -0.48 9.98 -5.13
N LYS A 53 -1.21 9.35 -6.07
CA LYS A 53 -1.97 10.05 -7.11
C LYS A 53 -3.36 10.51 -6.64
N CYS A 54 -3.74 10.20 -5.41
CA CYS A 54 -5.04 10.59 -4.88
C CYS A 54 -5.11 12.10 -4.74
N ALA A 55 -6.16 12.74 -5.26
CA ALA A 55 -6.36 14.20 -5.17
C ALA A 55 -6.38 14.72 -3.72
N GLN A 56 -6.74 13.87 -2.77
CA GLN A 56 -6.77 14.18 -1.34
C GLN A 56 -5.51 13.66 -0.59
N PHE A 57 -4.41 13.37 -1.29
CA PHE A 57 -3.22 12.81 -0.68
C PHE A 57 -2.53 13.78 0.32
N PRO A 58 -2.11 13.32 1.50
CA PRO A 58 -2.42 12.03 2.12
C PRO A 58 -3.86 12.01 2.66
N CYS A 59 -4.69 11.07 2.18
CA CYS A 59 -6.09 10.97 2.58
C CYS A 59 -6.23 10.36 3.98
N ASN A 60 -7.36 10.59 4.65
CA ASN A 60 -7.58 10.09 6.02
C ASN A 60 -7.37 8.58 6.13
N MET A 61 -7.90 7.80 5.19
CA MET A 61 -7.72 6.35 5.16
C MET A 61 -6.23 5.96 5.10
N LEU A 62 -5.43 6.61 4.25
CA LEU A 62 -3.99 6.35 4.19
C LEU A 62 -3.31 6.75 5.50
N LYS A 63 -3.70 7.87 6.11
CA LYS A 63 -3.16 8.34 7.39
C LYS A 63 -3.43 7.35 8.52
N GLU A 64 -4.64 6.81 8.60
CA GLU A 64 -4.98 5.78 9.59
C GLU A 64 -4.08 4.55 9.43
N TRP A 65 -3.98 4.04 8.20
CA TRP A 65 -3.08 2.94 7.88
C TRP A 65 -1.60 3.24 8.15
N ALA A 66 -1.16 4.48 7.98
CA ALA A 66 0.21 4.90 8.25
C ALA A 66 0.49 5.08 9.75
N SER A 67 -0.51 5.54 10.52
CA SER A 67 -0.37 5.84 11.95
C SER A 67 -0.15 4.62 12.83
N SER A 68 -0.68 3.44 12.45
CA SER A 68 -0.60 2.24 13.28
C SER A 68 0.70 1.45 13.12
N GLU A 69 1.19 1.26 11.90
CA GLU A 69 2.29 0.29 11.67
C GLU A 69 3.36 0.73 10.66
N ASN A 70 3.10 1.70 9.78
CA ASN A 70 4.06 2.05 8.72
C ASN A 70 3.93 3.53 8.31
N PRO A 71 4.44 4.47 9.13
CA PRO A 71 4.36 5.90 8.84
C PRO A 71 5.12 6.28 7.55
N GLU A 72 6.15 5.51 7.20
CA GLU A 72 6.94 5.64 5.98
C GLU A 72 6.13 5.50 4.68
N ARG A 73 4.92 4.92 4.72
CA ARG A 73 4.03 4.81 3.55
C ARG A 73 3.82 6.15 2.85
N ILE A 74 3.57 7.21 3.62
CA ILE A 74 3.28 8.54 3.07
C ILE A 74 4.54 9.15 2.44
N ASP A 75 5.68 9.03 3.11
CA ASP A 75 6.96 9.52 2.61
C ASP A 75 7.44 8.74 1.36
N ASN A 76 7.19 7.44 1.30
CA ASN A 76 7.49 6.65 0.11
C ASN A 76 6.60 7.03 -1.07
N LEU A 77 5.32 7.32 -0.82
CA LEU A 77 4.38 7.74 -1.86
C LEU A 77 4.68 9.14 -2.41
N SER A 78 5.30 10.03 -1.64
CA SER A 78 5.70 11.36 -2.14
C SER A 78 6.91 11.30 -3.07
N LYS A 79 7.61 10.16 -3.11
CA LYS A 79 8.78 9.90 -3.96
C LYS A 79 8.43 9.16 -5.27
N LEU A 80 7.16 8.83 -5.49
CA LEU A 80 6.60 8.11 -6.65
C LEU A 80 5.83 9.03 -7.59
#